data_AF-U3TRP1-F1
#
_entry.id   AF-U3TRP1-F1
#
_cell.length_a   1.000
_cell.length_b   1.000
_cell.length_c   1.000
_cell.angle_alpha   90.00
_cell.angle_beta   90.00
_cell.angle_gamma   90.00
#
_symmetry.space_group_name_H-M   'P 1'
#
loop_
_entity.id
_entity.type
_entity.pdbx_description
1 polymer ?
#
loop_
_entity_poly.entity_id
_entity_poly.type
_entity_poly.pdbx_seq_one_letter_code
_entity_poly.pdbx_strand_id
1 'polypeptide(L)'
;MNVIEGKALQVSDAIVACQFDGKGGVITIEDKDVINCERHCWLHLNYTQRQSADWLQHTPLIPDAVRDALAGDSMRPRVTRLGDGFMIVLRSVNHNADSRPDQLVAARIYQ
;
A
#
# COMPACT_ATOMS: atom_id res chain seq x y z
N MET A 1 13.95 11.08 13.44
CA MET A 1 12.65 10.45 13.76
C MET A 1 11.71 10.95 12.67
N ASN A 2 11.48 10.14 11.63
CA ASN A 2 10.68 10.58 10.49
C ASN A 2 9.21 10.56 10.92
N VAL A 3 8.56 11.71 10.79
CA VAL A 3 7.15 11.90 11.09
C VAL A 3 6.42 11.92 9.75
N ILE A 4 5.25 11.31 9.69
CA ILE A 4 4.39 11.33 8.52
C ILE A 4 3.17 12.19 8.85
N GLU A 5 2.91 13.21 8.04
CA GLU A 5 1.68 13.99 8.14
C GLU A 5 0.49 13.10 7.75
N GLY A 6 -0.57 13.08 8.56
CA GLY A 6 -1.77 12.30 8.29
C GLY A 6 -2.36 12.60 6.92
N LYS A 7 -2.35 13.88 6.53
CA LYS A 7 -2.70 14.35 5.18
C LYS A 7 -1.96 13.64 4.05
N ALA A 8 -0.69 13.25 4.25
CA ALA A 8 0.08 12.53 3.23
C ALA A 8 -0.45 11.12 2.96
N LEU A 9 -1.30 10.56 3.83
CA LEU A 9 -1.94 9.25 3.67
C LEU A 9 -3.43 9.37 3.29
N GLN A 10 -3.95 10.58 3.09
CA GLN A 10 -5.34 10.84 2.70
C GLN A 10 -5.50 10.76 1.19
N VAL A 11 -5.55 9.53 0.68
CA VAL A 11 -5.89 9.26 -0.72
C VAL A 11 -7.40 9.03 -0.81
N SER A 12 -8.11 9.87 -1.56
CA SER A 12 -9.58 9.89 -1.55
C SER A 12 -10.25 8.61 -2.07
N ASP A 13 -9.56 7.82 -2.89
CA ASP A 13 -10.00 6.51 -3.37
C ASP A 13 -9.27 5.34 -2.69
N ALA A 14 -8.56 5.58 -1.57
CA ALA A 14 -8.00 4.51 -0.76
C ALA A 14 -9.11 3.57 -0.28
N ILE A 15 -8.83 2.27 -0.32
CA ILE A 15 -9.71 1.25 0.24
C ILE A 15 -9.60 1.27 1.78
N VAL A 16 -8.37 1.42 2.29
CA VAL A 16 -8.07 1.50 3.72
C VAL A 16 -6.94 2.49 3.97
N ALA A 17 -7.09 3.36 4.96
CA ALA A 17 -6.03 4.17 5.53
C ALA A 17 -6.18 4.21 7.06
N CYS A 18 -5.31 3.52 7.79
CA CYS A 18 -5.41 3.42 9.24
C CYS A 18 -4.05 3.20 9.93
N GLN A 19 -4.03 3.36 11.25
CA GLN A 19 -2.95 2.88 12.13
C GLN A 19 -3.42 1.66 12.92
N PHE A 20 -2.51 0.73 13.20
CA PHE A 20 -2.79 -0.36 14.13
C PHE A 20 -2.74 0.10 15.59
N ASP A 21 -3.71 -0.35 16.38
CA ASP A 21 -3.81 0.01 17.80
C ASP A 21 -2.96 -0.87 18.75
N GLY A 22 -2.34 -1.93 18.21
CA GLY A 22 -1.54 -2.92 18.96
C GLY A 22 -2.38 -3.91 19.79
N LYS A 23 -3.70 -3.87 19.69
CA LYS A 23 -4.67 -4.70 20.43
C LYS A 23 -5.57 -5.53 19.49
N GLY A 24 -5.26 -5.51 18.19
CA GLY A 24 -6.02 -6.21 17.14
C GLY A 24 -7.06 -5.34 16.44
N GLY A 25 -7.12 -4.05 16.76
CA GLY A 25 -7.98 -3.06 16.12
C GLY A 25 -7.20 -2.05 15.26
N VAL A 26 -7.94 -1.04 14.82
CA VAL A 26 -7.43 0.04 13.96
C VAL A 26 -7.86 1.40 14.48
N ILE A 27 -7.06 2.41 14.17
CA ILE A 27 -7.29 3.82 14.47
C ILE A 27 -7.37 4.54 13.13
N THR A 28 -8.44 5.30 12.93
CA THR A 28 -8.61 6.16 11.74
C THR A 28 -7.51 7.23 11.73
N ILE A 29 -6.97 7.49 10.54
CA ILE A 29 -6.04 8.61 10.33
C ILE A 29 -6.86 9.83 9.92
N GLU A 30 -6.70 10.95 10.61
CA GLU A 30 -7.27 12.26 10.25
C GLU A 30 -6.22 13.14 9.57
N ASP A 31 -6.65 14.11 8.75
CA ASP A 31 -5.76 15.04 8.03
C ASP A 31 -4.77 15.79 8.95
N LYS A 32 -5.23 16.13 10.16
CA LYS A 32 -4.46 16.90 11.16
C LYS A 32 -3.49 16.04 11.97
N ASP A 33 -3.52 14.71 11.78
CA ASP A 33 -2.68 13.81 12.56
C ASP A 33 -1.21 13.98 12.20
N VAL A 34 -0.37 13.76 13.20
CA VAL A 34 1.08 13.74 13.07
C VAL A 34 1.52 12.36 13.51
N ILE A 35 1.81 11.51 12.53
CA ILE A 35 2.03 10.09 12.77
C ILE A 35 3.51 9.86 13.06
N ASN A 36 3.78 9.34 14.25
CA ASN A 36 5.09 8.82 14.61
C ASN A 36 5.17 7.34 14.22
N CYS A 37 6.35 6.86 13.82
CA CYS A 37 6.54 5.46 13.45
C CYS A 37 6.51 4.49 14.65
N GLU A 38 5.97 4.89 15.81
CA GLU A 38 5.77 4.00 16.96
C GLU A 38 4.62 3.02 16.73
N ARG A 39 3.66 3.40 15.87
CA ARG A 39 2.57 2.54 15.40
C ARG A 39 2.67 2.37 13.90
N HIS A 40 2.40 1.16 13.44
CA HIS A 40 2.42 0.84 12.02
C HIS A 40 1.17 1.37 11.32
N CYS A 41 1.37 2.11 10.23
CA CYS A 41 0.31 2.50 9.31
C CYS A 41 0.05 1.40 8.28
N TRP A 42 -1.19 1.31 7.83
CA TRP A 42 -1.58 0.52 6.68
C TRP A 42 -2.33 1.39 5.69
N LEU A 43 -1.85 1.41 4.45
CA LEU A 43 -2.51 2.01 3.30
C LEU A 43 -2.80 0.93 2.26
N HIS A 44 -4.07 0.71 1.93
CA HIS A 44 -4.50 -0.22 0.90
C HIS A 44 -5.09 0.54 -0.28
N LEU A 45 -4.44 0.42 -1.43
CA LEU A 45 -4.81 1.14 -2.65
C LEU A 45 -5.22 0.17 -3.74
N ASN A 46 -6.19 0.59 -4.56
CA ASN A 46 -6.38 0.03 -5.87
C ASN A 46 -5.63 0.91 -6.90
N TYR A 47 -4.47 0.45 -7.35
CA TYR A 47 -3.64 1.19 -8.30
C TYR A 47 -4.32 1.46 -9.65
N THR A 48 -5.46 0.83 -9.97
CA THR A 48 -6.22 1.16 -11.18
C THR A 48 -7.10 2.41 -11.02
N GLN A 49 -7.25 2.93 -9.79
CA GLN A 49 -7.98 4.16 -9.52
C GLN A 49 -7.07 5.37 -9.66
N ARG A 50 -7.63 6.48 -10.13
CA ARG A 50 -6.86 7.66 -10.56
C ARG A 50 -6.06 8.28 -9.41
N GLN A 51 -6.66 8.47 -8.24
CA GLN A 51 -5.99 9.17 -7.12
C GLN A 51 -4.97 8.25 -6.46
N SER A 52 -5.27 6.96 -6.37
CA SER A 52 -4.33 5.93 -5.92
C SER A 52 -3.08 5.86 -6.82
N ALA A 53 -3.27 5.84 -8.14
CA ALA A 53 -2.17 5.83 -9.10
C ALA A 53 -1.33 7.12 -9.01
N ASP A 54 -2.00 8.28 -8.95
CA ASP A 54 -1.33 9.58 -8.83
C ASP A 54 -0.51 9.69 -7.54
N TRP A 55 -1.08 9.27 -6.41
CA TRP A 55 -0.38 9.25 -5.13
C TRP A 55 0.84 8.32 -5.16
N LEU A 56 0.70 7.12 -5.73
CA LEU A 56 1.80 6.15 -5.90
C LEU A 56 2.97 6.73 -6.70
N GLN A 57 2.67 7.58 -7.69
CA GLN A 57 3.70 8.18 -8.55
C GLN A 57 4.37 9.41 -7.93
N HIS A 58 3.67 10.17 -7.09
CA HIS A 58 4.17 11.48 -6.62
C HIS A 58 4.50 11.55 -5.13
N THR A 59 4.06 10.58 -4.32
CA THR A 59 4.32 10.61 -2.87
C THR A 59 5.82 10.56 -2.56
N PRO A 60 6.34 11.38 -1.63
CA PRO A 60 7.73 11.27 -1.18
C PRO A 60 7.95 10.08 -0.23
N LEU A 61 6.87 9.41 0.20
CA LEU A 61 6.94 8.30 1.16
C LEU A 61 7.40 6.97 0.53
N ILE A 62 7.46 6.91 -0.80
CA ILE A 62 7.83 5.71 -1.55
C ILE A 62 9.04 6.05 -2.43
N PRO A 63 10.13 5.27 -2.39
CA PRO A 63 11.27 5.46 -3.28
C PRO A 63 10.91 5.20 -4.74
N ASP A 64 11.50 5.97 -5.66
CA ASP A 64 11.25 5.83 -7.10
C ASP A 64 11.52 4.41 -7.61
N ALA A 65 12.53 3.74 -7.05
CA ALA A 65 12.93 2.38 -7.41
C ALA A 65 11.83 1.31 -7.22
N VAL A 66 10.75 1.61 -6.48
CA VAL A 66 9.67 0.64 -6.20
C VAL A 66 8.32 1.05 -6.78
N ARG A 67 8.19 2.24 -7.36
CA ARG A 67 6.90 2.78 -7.85
C ARG A 67 6.30 1.90 -8.94
N ASP A 68 7.05 1.61 -10.00
CA ASP A 68 6.58 0.78 -11.12
C ASP A 68 6.24 -0.64 -10.65
N ALA A 69 7.03 -1.17 -9.71
CA ALA A 69 6.78 -2.47 -9.12
C ALA A 69 5.45 -2.52 -8.36
N LEU A 70 5.09 -1.46 -7.62
CA LEU A 70 3.79 -1.30 -6.95
C LEU A 70 2.64 -1.03 -7.94
N ALA A 71 2.93 -0.36 -9.05
CA ALA A 71 1.95 0.05 -10.05
C ALA A 71 1.48 -1.06 -11.01
N GLY A 72 2.09 -2.24 -11.00
CA GLY A 72 1.51 -3.41 -11.67
C GLY A 72 2.41 -4.25 -12.57
N ASP A 73 3.69 -3.92 -12.71
CA ASP A 73 4.57 -4.48 -13.75
C ASP A 73 4.74 -6.00 -13.77
N SER A 74 4.52 -6.68 -12.64
CA SER A 74 4.68 -8.12 -12.56
C SER A 74 3.66 -8.78 -11.64
N MET A 75 3.23 -9.98 -12.04
CA MET A 75 2.45 -10.91 -11.22
C MET A 75 3.32 -12.00 -10.59
N ARG A 76 4.64 -12.03 -10.87
CA ARG A 76 5.52 -13.11 -10.40
C ARG A 76 5.80 -12.95 -8.90
N PRO A 77 5.49 -13.96 -8.06
CA PRO A 77 5.75 -13.88 -6.63
C PRO A 77 7.24 -13.75 -6.38
N ARG A 78 7.62 -12.77 -5.56
CA ARG A 78 9.00 -12.51 -5.18
C ARG A 78 9.07 -11.64 -3.93
N VAL A 79 10.20 -11.73 -3.24
CA VAL A 79 10.62 -10.79 -2.21
C VAL A 79 11.93 -10.18 -2.67
N THR A 80 12.01 -8.85 -2.65
CA THR A 80 13.21 -8.10 -3.01
C THR A 80 13.51 -7.10 -1.90
N ARG A 81 14.72 -7.16 -1.33
CA ARG A 81 15.20 -6.15 -0.38
C ARG A 81 15.64 -4.89 -1.14
N LEU A 82 15.17 -3.72 -0.71
CA LEU A 82 15.41 -2.43 -1.38
C LEU A 82 15.77 -1.38 -0.32
N GLY A 83 17.08 -1.15 -0.14
CA GLY A 83 17.60 -0.29 0.93
C GLY A 83 17.19 -0.82 2.31
N ASP A 84 16.50 0.02 3.08
CA ASP A 84 15.98 -0.31 4.41
C ASP A 84 14.61 -0.99 4.37
N GLY A 85 14.02 -1.13 3.17
CA GLY A 85 12.70 -1.70 2.96
C GLY A 85 12.69 -3.03 2.20
N PHE A 86 11.49 -3.57 2.02
CA PHE A 86 11.22 -4.79 1.26
C PHE A 86 10.04 -4.60 0.32
N MET A 87 10.20 -5.02 -0.93
CA MET A 87 9.11 -5.19 -1.88
C MET A 87 8.68 -6.65 -1.91
N ILE A 88 7.40 -6.90 -1.71
CA ILE A 88 6.79 -8.22 -1.76
C ILE A 88 5.72 -8.21 -2.83
N VAL A 89 5.80 -9.17 -3.76
CA VAL A 89 4.74 -9.47 -4.72
C VAL A 89 4.19 -10.85 -4.38
N LEU A 90 2.89 -10.94 -4.13
CA LEU A 90 2.16 -12.16 -3.85
C LEU A 90 1.10 -12.40 -4.92
N ARG A 91 0.63 -13.64 -5.03
CA ARG A 91 -0.55 -13.99 -5.83
C ARG A 91 -1.59 -14.66 -4.95
N SER A 92 -2.85 -14.32 -5.18
CA SER A 92 -4.01 -14.99 -4.62
C SER A 92 -4.91 -15.49 -5.74
N VAL A 93 -5.73 -16.48 -5.42
CA VAL A 93 -6.86 -16.86 -6.26
C VAL A 93 -7.84 -15.69 -6.33
N ASN A 94 -8.40 -15.44 -7.51
CA ASN A 94 -9.49 -14.48 -7.67
C ASN A 94 -10.81 -15.13 -7.22
N HIS A 95 -11.57 -14.43 -6.37
CA HIS A 95 -12.86 -14.91 -5.85
C HIS A 95 -14.07 -14.18 -6.45
N ASN A 96 -13.86 -13.36 -7.49
CA ASN A 96 -14.97 -12.72 -8.20
C ASN A 96 -15.87 -13.80 -8.85
N ALA A 97 -17.18 -13.59 -8.85
CA ALA A 97 -18.18 -14.58 -9.30
C ALA A 97 -17.91 -15.10 -10.73
N ASP A 98 -17.43 -14.24 -11.62
CA ASP A 98 -17.15 -14.57 -13.02
C ASP A 98 -15.67 -14.85 -13.31
N SER A 99 -14.84 -15.00 -12.27
CA SER A 99 -13.42 -15.26 -12.43
C SER A 99 -13.15 -16.70 -12.86
N ARG A 100 -12.17 -16.88 -13.73
CA ARG A 100 -11.70 -18.22 -14.10
C ARG A 100 -10.81 -18.79 -12.98
N PRO A 101 -10.78 -20.12 -12.78
CA PRO A 101 -9.94 -20.74 -11.73
C PRO A 101 -8.44 -20.43 -11.85
N ASP A 102 -7.95 -20.15 -13.05
CA ASP A 102 -6.56 -19.79 -13.35
C ASP A 102 -6.30 -18.27 -13.30
N GLN A 103 -7.35 -17.45 -13.10
CA GLN A 103 -7.22 -16.02 -12.96
C GLN A 103 -6.69 -15.69 -11.56
N LEU A 104 -5.42 -15.32 -11.49
CA LEU A 104 -4.77 -14.88 -10.26
C LEU A 104 -4.84 -13.36 -10.14
N VAL A 105 -4.91 -12.87 -8.91
CA VAL A 105 -4.76 -11.46 -8.57
C VAL A 105 -3.45 -11.27 -7.81
N ALA A 106 -2.78 -10.14 -8.04
CA ALA A 106 -1.56 -9.81 -7.31
C ALA A 106 -1.85 -8.88 -6.12
N ALA A 107 -1.18 -9.17 -5.01
CA ALA A 107 -1.04 -8.24 -3.90
C ALA A 107 0.42 -7.77 -3.85
N ARG A 108 0.62 -6.47 -3.66
CA ARG A 108 1.93 -5.83 -3.69
C ARG A 108 2.10 -5.01 -2.43
N ILE A 109 3.18 -5.23 -1.72
CA ILE A 109 3.42 -4.66 -0.40
C ILE A 109 4.83 -4.08 -0.39
N TYR A 110 4.95 -2.85 0.08
CA TYR A 110 6.22 -2.20 0.35
C TYR A 110 6.21 -1.68 1.79
N GLN A 111 7.33 -1.89 2.48
CA GLN A 111 7.64 -1.39 3.82
C GLN A 111 9.10 -0.95 3.84
#